data_AF-A0A2D7X8N8-F1
#
_entry.id   AF-A0A2D7X8N8-F1
#
_cell.length_a   1.000
_cell.length_b   1.000
_cell.length_c   1.000
_cell.angle_alpha   90.00
_cell.angle_beta   90.00
_cell.angle_gamma   90.00
#
_symmetry.space_group_name_H-M   'P 1'
#
loop_
_entity.id
_entity.type
_entity.pdbx_description
1 polymer ?
#
loop_
_entity_poly.entity_id
_entity_poly.type
_entity_poly.pdbx_seq_one_letter_code
_entity_poly.pdbx_strand_id
1 'polypeptide(L)'
;MLEFFGDILTTIYDFFPNYAFAIIIFTCLVMIVLTPVTLKQTRSMLAMQKVAPELKKLRKKHGNDRDKLNQEMMALYQANGINPLAGCL
;
A
#
# COMPACT_ATOMS: atom_id res chain seq x y z
N MET A 1 2.64 -17.84 -17.43
CA MET A 1 1.83 -16.77 -16.80
C MET A 1 0.43 -16.69 -17.42
N LEU A 2 0.31 -16.67 -18.76
CA LEU A 2 -1.01 -16.66 -19.44
C LEU A 2 -1.82 -17.95 -19.24
N GLU A 3 -1.17 -19.12 -19.14
CA GLU A 3 -1.85 -20.41 -18.97
C GLU A 3 -2.59 -20.55 -17.63
N PHE A 4 -2.04 -19.98 -16.55
CA PHE A 4 -2.69 -19.98 -15.24
C PHE A 4 -3.99 -19.16 -15.23
N PHE A 5 -4.01 -18.05 -15.97
CA PHE A 5 -5.22 -17.24 -16.16
C PHE A 5 -6.23 -17.93 -17.07
N GLY A 6 -5.76 -18.71 -18.06
CA GLY A 6 -6.61 -19.49 -18.96
C GLY A 6 -7.37 -20.61 -18.24
N ASP A 7 -6.68 -21.41 -17.42
CA ASP A 7 -7.28 -22.53 -16.68
C ASP A 7 -8.31 -22.08 -15.63
N ILE A 8 -8.09 -20.91 -15.02
CA ILE A 8 -9.04 -20.30 -14.09
C ILE A 8 -10.31 -19.86 -14.83
N LEU A 9 -10.15 -19.28 -16.03
CA LEU A 9 -11.28 -18.79 -16.84
C LEU A 9 -12.16 -19.94 -17.35
N THR A 10 -11.58 -21.04 -17.83
CA THR A 10 -12.33 -22.21 -18.29
C THR A 10 -13.06 -22.91 -17.15
N THR A 11 -12.41 -23.09 -16.00
CA THR A 11 -13.03 -23.71 -14.81
C THR A 11 -14.22 -22.89 -14.29
N ILE A 12 -14.13 -21.56 -14.33
CA ILE A 12 -15.23 -20.68 -13.91
C ILE A 12 -16.35 -20.66 -14.97
N TYR A 13 -15.99 -20.71 -16.26
CA TYR A 13 -16.96 -20.72 -17.36
C TYR A 13 -17.80 -22.01 -17.39
N ASP A 14 -17.22 -23.15 -17.02
CA ASP A 14 -17.93 -24.43 -16.93
C ASP A 14 -18.99 -24.45 -15.81
N PHE A 15 -18.80 -23.66 -14.74
CA PHE A 15 -19.78 -23.55 -13.65
C PHE A 15 -20.86 -22.50 -13.93
N PHE A 16 -20.53 -21.42 -14.65
CA PHE A 16 -21.46 -20.37 -15.05
C PHE A 16 -21.11 -19.89 -16.46
N PRO A 17 -21.93 -20.20 -17.50
CA PRO A 17 -21.68 -19.79 -18.88
C PRO A 17 -22.02 -18.29 -19.10
N ASN A 18 -21.50 -17.42 -18.23
CA ASN A 18 -21.66 -15.98 -18.29
C ASN A 18 -20.36 -15.29 -17.85
N TYR A 19 -19.64 -14.75 -18.82
CA TYR A 19 -18.37 -14.05 -18.63
C TYR A 19 -18.46 -12.86 -17.66
N ALA A 20 -19.60 -12.19 -17.55
CA ALA A 20 -19.77 -11.07 -16.62
C ALA A 20 -19.71 -11.54 -15.16
N PHE A 21 -20.31 -12.69 -14.87
CA PHE A 21 -20.31 -13.26 -13.52
C PHE A 21 -18.92 -13.77 -13.13
N ALA A 22 -18.19 -14.36 -14.08
CA ALA A 22 -16.81 -14.80 -13.89
C ALA A 22 -15.87 -13.64 -13.51
N ILE A 23 -15.97 -12.51 -14.21
CA ILE A 23 -15.15 -11.32 -13.93
C ILE A 23 -15.49 -10.71 -12.56
N ILE A 24 -16.78 -10.65 -12.20
CA ILE A 24 -17.22 -10.13 -10.90
C ILE A 24 -16.65 -10.98 -9.76
N ILE A 25 -16.79 -12.30 -9.85
CA ILE A 25 -16.26 -13.24 -8.83
C ILE A 25 -14.74 -13.12 -8.73
N PHE A 26 -14.04 -13.09 -9.86
CA PHE A 26 -12.58 -12.95 -9.88
C PHE A 26 -12.14 -11.64 -9.19
N THR A 27 -12.80 -10.53 -9.52
CA THR A 27 -12.53 -9.22 -8.90
C THR A 27 -12.79 -9.25 -7.39
N CYS A 28 -13.90 -9.86 -6.95
CA CYS A 28 -14.20 -10.02 -5.53
C CYS A 28 -13.16 -10.88 -4.81
N LEU A 29 -12.73 -11.99 -5.40
CA LEU A 29 -11.69 -12.86 -4.84
C LEU A 29 -10.36 -12.11 -4.66
N VAL A 30 -9.93 -11.41 -5.72
CA VAL A 30 -8.71 -10.59 -5.69
C VAL A 30 -8.81 -9.52 -4.61
N MET A 31 -9.96 -8.85 -4.50
CA MET A 31 -10.19 -7.81 -3.49
C MET A 31 -10.19 -8.37 -2.07
N ILE A 32 -10.73 -9.57 -1.84
CA ILE A 32 -10.67 -10.26 -0.53
C ILE A 32 -9.22 -10.60 -0.16
N VAL A 33 -8.42 -11.11 -1.11
CA VAL A 33 -7.00 -11.43 -0.89
C VAL A 33 -6.16 -10.17 -0.65
N LEU A 34 -6.49 -9.06 -1.31
CA LEU A 34 -5.82 -7.77 -1.14
C LEU A 34 -6.21 -7.03 0.14
N THR A 35 -7.43 -7.22 0.65
CA THR A 35 -7.93 -6.57 1.87
C THR A 35 -6.96 -6.61 3.07
N PRO A 36 -6.35 -7.76 3.45
CA PRO A 36 -5.38 -7.79 4.55
C PRO A 36 -4.09 -6.99 4.23
N VAL A 37 -3.70 -6.89 2.96
CA VAL A 37 -2.56 -6.06 2.52
C VAL A 37 -2.93 -4.58 2.65
N THR A 38 -4.11 -4.20 2.17
CA THR A 38 -4.65 -2.83 2.29
C THR A 38 -4.74 -2.38 3.74
N LEU A 39 -5.20 -3.24 4.66
CA LEU A 39 -5.23 -2.90 6.09
C LEU A 39 -3.83 -2.62 6.67
N LYS A 40 -2.80 -3.36 6.25
CA LYS A 40 -1.41 -3.10 6.67
C LYS A 40 -0.88 -1.78 6.09
N GLN A 41 -1.22 -1.48 4.83
CA GLN A 41 -0.90 -0.20 4.18
C GLN A 41 -1.55 0.98 4.93
N THR A 42 -2.85 0.87 5.26
CA THR A 42 -3.58 1.94 5.97
C THR A 42 -2.99 2.23 7.36
N ARG A 43 -2.61 1.20 8.12
CA ARG A 43 -1.96 1.38 9.44
C ARG A 43 -0.64 2.15 9.33
N SER A 44 0.16 1.84 8.31
CA SER A 44 1.43 2.52 8.05
C SER A 44 1.20 3.99 7.66
N MET A 45 0.17 4.26 6.84
CA MET A 45 -0.22 5.62 6.44
C MET A 45 -0.68 6.48 7.63
N LEU A 46 -1.46 5.92 8.55
CA LEU A 46 -1.88 6.61 9.78
C LEU A 46 -0.69 6.95 10.70
N ALA A 47 0.30 6.07 10.79
CA ALA A 47 1.52 6.35 11.55
C ALA A 47 2.29 7.54 10.96
N MET A 48 2.40 7.62 9.62
CA MET A 48 3.01 8.78 8.94
C MET A 48 2.27 10.09 9.21
N GLN A 49 0.93 10.06 9.26
CA GLN A 49 0.13 11.25 9.58
C GLN A 49 0.41 11.78 11.00
N LYS A 50 0.64 10.89 11.98
CA LYS A 50 0.99 11.30 13.35
C LYS A 50 2.33 12.02 13.42
N VAL A 51 3.26 11.68 12.53
CA VAL A 51 4.61 12.25 12.46
C VAL A 51 4.68 13.52 11.60
N ALA A 52 3.69 13.76 10.73
CA ALA A 52 3.58 14.97 9.92
C ALA A 52 3.78 16.31 10.68
N PRO A 53 3.25 16.54 11.91
CA PRO A 53 3.50 17.78 12.65
C PRO A 53 4.96 17.95 13.09
N GLU A 54 5.63 16.87 13.51
CA GLU A 54 7.04 16.92 13.91
C GLU A 54 7.93 17.17 12.69
N LEU A 55 7.60 16.54 11.56
CA LEU A 55 8.24 16.80 10.28
C LEU A 55 8.10 18.28 9.88
N LYS A 56 6.93 18.92 10.10
CA LYS A 56 6.76 20.36 9.85
C LYS A 56 7.65 21.23 10.73
N LYS A 57 7.85 20.85 12.01
CA LYS A 57 8.78 21.57 12.91
C LYS A 57 10.22 21.43 12.42
N LEU A 58 10.61 20.22 12.02
CA LEU A 58 11.92 19.92 11.44
C LEU A 58 12.19 20.77 10.20
N ARG A 59 11.22 20.82 9.28
CA ARG A 59 11.30 21.60 8.03
C ARG A 59 11.40 23.10 8.29
N LYS A 60 10.76 23.63 9.35
CA LYS A 60 10.89 25.04 9.75
C LYS A 60 12.27 25.34 10.34
N LYS A 61 12.83 24.41 11.11
CA LYS A 61 14.13 24.57 11.79
C LYS A 61 15.32 24.41 10.84
N HIS A 62 15.22 23.48 9.87
CA HIS A 62 16.30 23.12 8.94
C HIS A 62 15.99 23.52 7.48
N GLY A 63 15.06 24.45 7.26
CA GLY A 63 14.63 24.85 5.91
C GLY A 63 15.75 25.39 5.02
N ASN A 64 16.84 25.89 5.61
CA ASN A 64 18.00 26.42 4.89
C ASN A 64 19.05 25.35 4.54
N ASP A 65 18.92 24.13 5.08
CA ASP A 65 19.96 23.10 5.03
C ASP A 65 19.31 21.74 4.66
N ARG A 66 19.09 21.54 3.34
CA ARG A 66 18.30 20.43 2.79
C ARG A 66 18.92 19.05 3.10
N ASP A 67 20.24 18.98 3.20
CA ASP A 67 20.95 17.74 3.50
C ASP A 67 20.73 17.29 4.94
N LYS A 68 20.85 18.21 5.91
CA LYS A 68 20.50 17.95 7.32
C LYS A 68 19.03 17.62 7.49
N LEU A 69 18.16 18.32 6.77
CA LEU A 69 16.72 18.07 6.81
C LEU A 69 16.39 16.64 6.37
N ASN A 70 17.03 16.12 5.32
CA ASN A 70 16.84 14.74 4.87
C ASN A 70 17.36 13.72 5.89
N GLN A 71 18.53 13.97 6.49
CA GLN A 71 19.10 13.09 7.51
C GLN A 71 18.21 13.02 8.75
N GLU A 72 17.78 14.17 9.29
CA GLU A 72 16.93 14.22 10.47
C GLU A 72 15.53 13.68 10.18
N MET A 73 14.99 13.87 8.97
CA MET A 73 13.72 13.28 8.55
C MET A 73 13.78 11.75 8.57
N MET A 74 14.85 11.17 8.03
CA MET A 74 15.06 9.71 8.04
C MET A 74 15.25 9.19 9.47
N ALA A 75 16.01 9.89 10.31
CA ALA A 75 16.19 9.54 11.71
C ALA A 75 14.87 9.58 12.50
N LEU A 76 14.01 10.57 12.21
CA LEU A 76 12.69 10.71 12.83
C LEU A 76 11.75 9.57 12.44
N TYR A 77 11.74 9.16 11.16
CA TYR A 77 10.98 7.98 10.73
C TYR A 77 11.46 6.68 11.38
N GLN A 78 12.77 6.50 11.51
CA GLN A 78 13.37 5.34 12.19
C GLN A 78 13.04 5.32 13.69
N ALA A 79 13.16 6.46 14.38
CA ALA A 79 12.85 6.57 15.80
C ALA A 79 11.36 6.27 16.11
N ASN A 80 10.46 6.58 15.18
CA ASN A 80 9.04 6.27 15.31
C ASN A 80 8.64 4.89 14.75
N GLY A 81 9.61 4.09 14.26
CA GLY A 81 9.37 2.76 13.71
C GLY A 81 8.49 2.76 12.45
N ILE A 82 8.49 3.87 11.70
CA ILE A 82 7.64 4.05 10.51
C ILE A 82 8.46 3.68 9.28
N ASN A 83 7.97 2.73 8.49
CA ASN A 83 8.58 2.41 7.20
C ASN A 83 7.92 3.24 6.09
N PRO A 84 8.56 4.31 5.58
CA PRO A 84 7.95 5.18 4.57
C PRO A 84 7.63 4.46 3.25
N LEU A 85 8.28 3.32 3.00
CA LEU A 85 8.02 2.47 1.84
C LEU A 85 6.77 1.60 1.99
N ALA A 86 6.29 1.37 3.23
CA ALA A 86 5.10 0.55 3.48
C ALA A 86 3.78 1.21 3.03
N GLY A 87 3.81 2.53 2.76
CA GLY A 87 2.66 3.28 2.23
C GLY A 87 2.66 3.46 0.71
N CYS A 88 3.72 3.03 0.01
CA CYS A 88 3.83 3.10 -1.46
C CYS A 88 3.72 1.74 -2.16
N LEU A 89 3.48 0.66 -1.41
CA LEU A 89 3.07 -0.62 -1.96
C LEU A 89 1.56 -0.69 -2.02
#